data_AF-D1BCT3-F1
#
_entry.id   AF-D1BCT3-F1
#
_cell.length_a   1.000
_cell.length_b   1.000
_cell.length_c   1.000
_cell.angle_alpha   90.00
_cell.angle_beta   90.00
_cell.angle_gamma   90.00
#
_symmetry.space_group_name_H-M   'P 1'
#
loop_
_entity.id
_entity.type
_entity.pdbx_description
1 polymer ?
#
loop_
_entity_poly.entity_id
_entity_poly.type
_entity_poly.pdbx_seq_one_letter_code
_entity_poly.pdbx_strand_id
1 'polypeptide(L)'
;MVHALRVPVPEDAPHHHPSRTVLLDDTSLLTSWVEGRATTRLGVLDLRSGGWSVVPGLRGPLRAAVPGPGGGALVLTDHGLSQVDLATQTVTQTLRTGIGKNNDYLHVEGDGDDGLVVVGSSAGATETVVDGSTLTVVRRRRRPPLKISFPPAEASRAGVVRVLAHGAGVVVGATQQRPAAPQRLLVVSLVDGSELASADLPAGLSSAHLVRDGVVAAPADLGRARTLTVLPGLVETVAGSDGLEALVATATESAEAILSRRSRRTPTRTVLRDHRLEVGAEVADLRGERITLDGCAVARAAEPGDRPRVSRVHVTDLELQSSTLSGAVLEDVTVDGLRAPHGSGFLFGCELRRVTLRGRVRGLVLDPALSDLDPETEGRYTRWYADRLEDPEWMLDLTEATGDITIRGYPSRFVRRNPGLHAVVTAEAAASGEWRTVDPGRSALRVALLELVRSDWEDVLLVADPHGVHAEDDLRYLHDLRALGVASTD
;
A
#
# COMPACT_ATOMS: atom_id res chain seq x y z
N MET A 1 -18.42 8.98 26.01
CA MET A 1 -18.08 9.87 24.89
C MET A 1 -17.06 9.15 24.01
N VAL A 2 -17.06 9.36 22.69
CA VAL A 2 -16.07 8.74 21.79
C VAL A 2 -15.08 9.80 21.33
N HIS A 3 -13.79 9.56 21.53
CA HIS A 3 -12.72 10.47 21.10
C HIS A 3 -11.86 9.80 20.02
N ALA A 4 -11.27 10.63 19.15
CA ALA A 4 -10.30 10.19 18.16
C ALA A 4 -8.89 10.62 18.61
N LEU A 5 -8.00 9.64 18.82
CA LEU A 5 -6.59 9.87 19.14
C LEU A 5 -5.77 9.80 17.86
N ARG A 6 -5.14 10.91 17.46
CA ARG A 6 -4.37 10.98 16.22
C ARG A 6 -3.06 10.19 16.31
N VAL A 7 -2.77 9.42 15.27
CA VAL A 7 -1.50 8.67 15.13
C VAL A 7 -0.60 9.43 14.15
N PRO A 8 0.74 9.41 14.29
CA PRO A 8 1.68 10.06 13.36
C PRO A 8 1.80 9.34 12.01
N VAL A 9 0.67 9.00 11.39
CA VAL A 9 0.54 8.37 10.08
C VAL A 9 0.43 9.47 9.01
N PRO A 10 1.39 9.56 8.06
CA PRO A 10 1.33 10.53 6.97
C PRO A 10 0.09 10.38 6.09
N GLU A 11 -0.31 11.46 5.41
CA GLU A 11 -1.47 11.41 4.50
C GLU A 11 -1.25 10.54 3.27
N ASP A 12 0.01 10.32 2.91
CA ASP A 12 0.46 9.44 1.83
C ASP A 12 0.81 8.03 2.30
N ALA A 13 0.46 7.67 3.55
CA ALA A 13 0.51 6.29 3.99
C ALA A 13 -0.40 5.42 3.10
N PRO A 14 0.12 4.30 2.55
CA PRO A 14 -0.71 3.35 1.83
C PRO A 14 -1.80 2.79 2.74
N HIS A 15 -2.98 2.56 2.17
CA HIS A 15 -4.11 1.93 2.85
C HIS A 15 -4.19 0.43 2.49
N HIS A 16 -5.10 -0.32 3.10
CA HIS A 16 -5.21 -1.79 2.98
C HIS A 16 -4.02 -2.60 3.48
N HIS A 17 -3.06 -1.96 4.16
CA HIS A 17 -2.03 -2.68 4.89
C HIS A 17 -2.53 -3.02 6.29
N PRO A 18 -2.54 -4.30 6.68
CA PRO A 18 -2.95 -4.69 8.02
C PRO A 18 -1.98 -4.07 9.03
N SER A 19 -2.50 -3.11 9.79
CA SER A 19 -1.84 -2.54 10.96
C SER A 19 -2.28 -3.31 12.21
N ARG A 20 -1.39 -3.40 13.19
CA ARG A 20 -1.74 -3.89 14.52
C ARG A 20 -1.31 -2.87 15.56
N THR A 21 -2.12 -2.78 16.60
CA THR A 21 -1.79 -2.04 17.81
C THR A 21 -1.75 -3.01 18.98
N VAL A 22 -0.72 -2.93 19.80
CA VAL A 22 -0.47 -3.83 20.93
C VAL A 22 -0.19 -2.98 22.17
N LEU A 23 -0.91 -3.25 23.25
CA LEU A 23 -0.56 -2.75 24.58
C LEU A 23 0.60 -3.59 25.10
N LEU A 24 1.74 -2.95 25.33
CA LEU A 24 2.94 -3.64 25.83
C LEU A 24 2.82 -3.89 27.33
N ASP A 25 2.40 -2.85 28.04
CA ASP A 25 2.16 -2.77 29.48
C ASP A 25 1.23 -1.58 29.75
N ASP A 26 1.01 -1.23 31.01
CA ASP A 26 0.13 -0.12 31.41
C ASP A 26 0.65 1.28 31.01
N THR A 27 1.83 1.35 30.39
CA THR A 27 2.54 2.59 30.10
C THR A 27 2.83 2.80 28.62
N SER A 28 2.81 1.75 27.80
CA SER A 28 3.22 1.85 26.40
C SER A 28 2.26 1.14 25.45
N LEU A 29 1.82 1.88 24.43
CA LEU A 29 1.03 1.36 23.31
C LEU A 29 1.84 1.42 22.01
N LEU A 30 2.01 0.28 21.36
CA LEU A 30 2.78 0.13 20.13
C LEU A 30 1.83 0.03 18.95
N THR A 31 2.08 0.80 17.90
CA THR A 31 1.30 0.71 16.65
C THR A 31 2.22 0.75 15.44
N SER A 32 1.92 -0.03 14.40
CA SER A 32 2.67 0.05 13.15
C SER A 32 1.83 0.54 11.98
N TRP A 33 2.45 1.30 11.09
CA TRP A 33 1.88 1.69 9.81
C TRP A 33 2.92 1.61 8.70
N VAL A 34 2.46 1.74 7.46
CA VAL A 34 3.31 1.74 6.27
C VAL A 34 3.43 3.15 5.73
N GLU A 35 4.61 3.50 5.24
CA GLU A 35 4.88 4.80 4.61
C GLU A 35 5.57 4.62 3.26
N GLY A 36 5.19 5.46 2.29
CA GLY A 36 5.79 5.49 0.96
C GLY A 36 5.84 4.10 0.32
N ARG A 37 7.04 3.70 -0.11
CA ARG A 37 7.30 2.41 -0.79
C ARG A 37 7.37 1.21 0.16
N ALA A 38 6.34 1.01 0.97
CA ALA A 38 6.26 -0.11 1.91
C ALA A 38 7.25 -0.04 3.11
N THR A 39 7.71 1.15 3.51
CA THR A 39 8.54 1.25 4.72
C THR A 39 7.66 1.22 5.95
N THR A 40 7.73 0.15 6.73
CA THR A 40 7.00 0.09 8.00
C THR A 40 7.63 1.00 9.05
N ARG A 41 6.80 1.69 9.82
CA ARG A 41 7.16 2.38 11.05
C ARG A 41 6.51 1.72 12.24
N LEU A 42 7.16 1.80 13.38
CA LEU A 42 6.59 1.50 14.69
C LEU A 42 6.52 2.80 15.48
N GLY A 43 5.31 3.22 15.82
CA GLY A 43 5.08 4.28 16.78
C GLY A 43 4.91 3.72 18.17
N VAL A 44 5.47 4.40 19.16
CA VAL A 44 5.30 4.11 20.58
C VAL A 44 4.62 5.32 21.20
N LEU A 45 3.43 5.11 21.74
CA LEU A 45 2.70 6.08 22.54
C LEU A 45 2.97 5.79 24.00
N ASP A 46 3.59 6.74 24.69
CA ASP A 46 3.69 6.74 26.15
C ASP A 46 2.32 7.09 26.73
N LEU A 47 1.67 6.08 27.31
CA LEU A 47 0.38 6.18 27.95
C LEU A 47 0.41 6.94 29.27
N ARG A 48 1.55 7.49 29.72
CA ARG A 48 1.66 8.43 30.85
C ARG A 48 1.63 9.87 30.37
N SER A 49 2.53 10.19 29.44
CA SER A 49 2.73 11.56 28.95
C SER A 49 1.87 11.92 27.74
N GLY A 50 1.32 10.93 27.02
CA GLY A 50 0.74 11.14 25.70
C GLY A 50 1.80 11.36 24.61
N GLY A 51 3.10 11.25 24.91
CA GLY A 51 4.16 11.46 23.93
C GLY A 51 4.22 10.34 22.88
N TRP A 52 4.18 10.70 21.60
CA TRP A 52 4.51 9.79 20.51
C TRP A 52 6.01 9.80 20.22
N SER A 53 6.51 8.62 19.88
CA SER A 53 7.82 8.44 19.27
C SER A 53 7.77 7.43 18.14
N VAL A 54 8.79 7.41 17.27
CA VAL A 54 8.87 6.53 16.11
C VAL A 54 10.19 5.78 16.11
N VAL A 55 10.13 4.46 16.18
CA VAL A 55 11.29 3.56 16.13
C VAL A 55 11.63 3.26 14.66
N PRO A 56 12.79 3.70 14.15
CA PRO A 56 13.24 3.37 12.81
C PRO A 56 13.83 1.95 12.74
N GLY A 57 14.03 1.45 11.51
CA GLY A 57 14.83 0.25 11.26
C GLY A 57 14.09 -1.09 11.37
N LEU A 58 12.85 -1.10 11.87
CA LEU A 58 11.99 -2.29 11.82
C LEU A 58 11.54 -2.58 10.38
N ARG A 59 11.48 -3.87 10.03
CA ARG A 59 11.01 -4.34 8.73
C ARG A 59 9.69 -5.08 8.91
N GLY A 60 8.66 -4.66 8.18
CA GLY A 60 7.33 -5.28 8.16
C GLY A 60 6.43 -4.89 9.33
N PRO A 61 5.11 -5.12 9.17
CA PRO A 61 4.08 -4.71 10.13
C PRO A 61 4.24 -5.41 11.48
N LEU A 62 3.83 -4.71 12.54
CA LEU A 62 3.74 -5.25 13.89
C LEU A 62 2.76 -6.43 13.92
N ARG A 63 3.20 -7.54 14.49
CA ARG A 63 2.39 -8.75 14.68
C ARG A 63 2.09 -9.00 16.14
N ALA A 64 3.04 -8.82 17.03
CA ALA A 64 2.83 -8.93 18.47
C ALA A 64 3.97 -8.22 19.20
N ALA A 65 3.78 -7.90 20.47
CA ALA A 65 4.84 -7.39 21.32
C ALA A 65 4.62 -7.87 22.76
N VAL A 66 5.71 -8.04 23.49
CA VAL A 66 5.70 -8.29 24.95
C VAL A 66 6.84 -7.49 25.61
N PRO A 67 6.73 -7.16 26.91
CA PRO A 67 7.82 -6.55 27.64
C PRO A 67 9.12 -7.35 27.48
N GLY A 68 10.21 -6.64 27.24
CA GLY A 68 11.54 -7.20 27.07
C GLY A 68 12.43 -6.93 28.29
N PRO A 69 13.63 -7.54 28.33
CA PRO A 69 14.59 -7.29 29.39
C PRO A 69 15.07 -5.84 29.38
N GLY A 70 15.37 -5.31 30.57
CA GLY A 70 15.94 -3.97 30.73
C GLY A 70 14.99 -2.81 30.38
N GLY A 71 13.67 -3.03 30.46
CA GLY A 71 12.67 -2.00 30.09
C GLY A 71 12.51 -1.80 28.59
N GLY A 72 13.02 -2.73 27.78
CA GLY A 72 12.77 -2.77 26.34
C GLY A 72 11.47 -3.47 25.97
N ALA A 73 11.25 -3.65 24.67
CA ALA A 73 10.17 -4.44 24.11
C ALA A 73 10.71 -5.52 23.19
N LEU A 74 10.11 -6.71 23.23
CA LEU A 74 10.29 -7.73 22.21
C LEU A 74 9.16 -7.58 21.20
N VAL A 75 9.51 -7.25 19.97
CA VAL A 75 8.59 -6.88 18.90
C VAL A 75 8.66 -7.91 17.78
N LEU A 76 7.55 -8.61 17.54
CA LEU A 76 7.39 -9.54 16.43
C LEU A 76 6.84 -8.81 15.21
N THR A 77 7.48 -9.02 14.07
CA THR A 77 7.07 -8.52 12.74
C THR A 77 7.03 -9.67 11.74
N ASP A 78 6.57 -9.39 10.51
CA ASP A 78 6.64 -10.36 9.40
C ASP A 78 8.06 -10.82 9.06
N HIS A 79 9.09 -10.04 9.42
CA HIS A 79 10.48 -10.33 9.07
C HIS A 79 11.33 -10.89 10.21
N GLY A 80 10.80 -10.93 11.43
CA GLY A 80 11.57 -11.41 12.57
C GLY A 80 11.06 -10.95 13.93
N LEU A 81 11.76 -11.42 14.96
CA LEU A 81 11.63 -10.94 16.33
C LEU A 81 12.78 -9.94 16.59
N SER A 82 12.45 -8.73 17.02
CA SER A 82 13.42 -7.67 17.31
C SER A 82 13.32 -7.23 18.75
N GLN A 83 14.45 -6.93 19.37
CA GLN A 83 14.48 -6.23 20.65
C GLN A 83 14.58 -4.73 20.38
N VAL A 84 13.71 -3.95 21.02
CA VAL A 84 13.63 -2.50 20.92
C VAL A 84 13.89 -1.90 22.29
N ASP A 85 14.88 -1.03 22.38
CA ASP A 85 15.05 -0.17 23.54
C ASP A 85 14.08 1.01 23.42
N LEU A 86 13.13 1.11 24.36
CA LEU A 86 12.09 2.13 24.34
C LEU A 86 12.60 3.51 24.77
N ALA A 87 13.67 3.57 25.55
CA ALA A 87 14.28 4.83 25.99
C ALA A 87 15.05 5.48 24.84
N THR A 88 15.83 4.70 24.09
CA THR A 88 16.59 5.21 22.94
C THR A 88 15.83 5.13 21.61
N GLN A 89 14.70 4.40 21.59
CA GLN A 89 13.88 4.15 20.40
C GLN A 89 14.66 3.47 19.27
N THR A 90 15.55 2.54 19.62
CA THR A 90 16.40 1.84 18.67
C THR A 90 16.19 0.33 18.71
N VAL A 91 16.36 -0.31 17.55
CA VAL A 91 16.42 -1.77 17.46
C VAL A 91 17.83 -2.22 17.85
N THR A 92 17.96 -2.95 18.96
CA THR A 92 19.26 -3.39 19.49
C THR A 92 19.68 -4.74 18.90
N GLN A 93 18.73 -5.65 18.71
CA GLN A 93 18.98 -7.00 18.20
C GLN A 93 17.81 -7.48 17.33
N THR A 94 18.06 -8.46 16.45
CA THR A 94 16.99 -9.06 15.63
C THR A 94 17.31 -10.52 15.29
N LEU A 95 16.35 -11.40 15.57
CA LEU A 95 16.33 -12.80 15.17
C LEU A 95 15.41 -12.99 13.97
N ARG A 96 15.98 -13.37 12.82
CA ARG A 96 15.24 -13.61 11.56
C ARG A 96 15.14 -15.09 11.19
N THR A 97 16.12 -15.88 11.61
CA THR A 97 16.20 -17.31 11.31
C THR A 97 15.69 -18.12 12.49
N GLY A 98 15.28 -19.36 12.24
CA GLY A 98 14.94 -20.29 13.32
C GLY A 98 13.54 -20.16 13.94
N ILE A 99 12.81 -19.07 13.73
CA ILE A 99 11.47 -18.86 14.34
C ILE A 99 10.26 -19.21 13.46
N GLY A 100 10.46 -19.69 12.22
CA GLY A 100 9.36 -19.99 11.28
C GLY A 100 8.91 -18.77 10.45
N LYS A 101 7.89 -18.96 9.61
CA LYS A 101 7.27 -17.92 8.77
C LYS A 101 5.85 -17.64 9.25
N ASN A 102 5.32 -16.46 8.95
CA ASN A 102 3.93 -16.06 9.24
C ASN A 102 3.57 -16.15 10.74
N ASN A 103 4.53 -15.79 11.60
CA ASN A 103 4.30 -15.71 13.03
C ASN A 103 3.41 -14.51 13.35
N ASP A 104 2.39 -14.73 14.18
CA ASP A 104 1.35 -13.75 14.46
C ASP A 104 1.01 -13.62 15.95
N TYR A 105 1.70 -14.38 16.82
CA TYR A 105 1.62 -14.25 18.27
C TYR A 105 3.00 -14.34 18.93
N LEU A 106 3.08 -13.67 20.08
CA LEU A 106 4.22 -13.64 20.98
C LEU A 106 3.69 -13.65 22.41
N HIS A 107 4.20 -14.50 23.29
CA HIS A 107 3.90 -14.49 24.71
C HIS A 107 5.11 -14.89 25.54
N VAL A 108 5.16 -14.47 26.80
CA VAL A 108 6.19 -14.86 27.76
C VAL A 108 5.91 -16.28 28.24
N GLU A 109 6.94 -17.13 28.32
CA GLU A 109 6.82 -18.50 28.84
C GLU A 109 7.01 -18.49 30.37
N GLY A 110 5.98 -18.93 31.10
CA GLY A 110 6.01 -19.01 32.57
C GLY A 110 5.76 -17.68 33.28
N ASP A 111 5.67 -17.75 34.61
CA ASP A 111 5.28 -16.62 35.47
C ASP A 111 6.46 -15.79 35.99
N GLY A 112 7.70 -16.06 35.60
CA GLY A 112 8.82 -15.22 36.04
C GLY A 112 10.24 -15.69 35.67
N ASP A 113 11.07 -14.71 35.34
CA ASP A 113 12.54 -14.68 35.28
C ASP A 113 13.33 -15.44 34.23
N ASP A 114 12.82 -16.51 33.61
CA ASP A 114 13.64 -17.24 32.63
C ASP A 114 13.88 -16.44 31.32
N GLY A 115 13.16 -15.32 31.14
CA GLY A 115 13.28 -14.45 29.96
C GLY A 115 12.88 -15.15 28.65
N LEU A 116 12.26 -16.33 28.72
CA LEU A 116 11.87 -17.11 27.56
C LEU A 116 10.57 -16.56 26.96
N VAL A 117 10.55 -16.42 25.65
CA VAL A 117 9.37 -16.02 24.89
C VAL A 117 9.05 -17.05 23.82
N VAL A 118 7.75 -17.23 23.58
CA VAL A 118 7.24 -18.15 22.59
C VAL A 118 6.77 -17.36 21.37
N VAL A 119 7.33 -17.69 20.22
CA VAL A 119 6.97 -17.16 18.92
C VAL A 119 6.26 -18.24 18.11
N GLY A 120 5.11 -17.93 17.52
CA GLY A 120 4.44 -18.86 16.64
C GLY A 120 3.40 -18.24 15.72
N SER A 121 2.78 -19.12 14.92
CA SER A 121 1.70 -18.79 14.00
C SER A 121 0.40 -19.44 14.47
N SER A 122 -0.72 -18.71 14.47
CA SER A 122 -2.06 -19.20 14.80
C SER A 122 -2.51 -20.35 13.89
N ALA A 123 -2.00 -20.42 12.67
CA ALA A 123 -2.21 -21.54 11.74
C ALA A 123 -1.19 -22.69 11.91
N GLY A 124 -0.09 -22.49 12.63
CA GLY A 124 1.01 -23.45 12.76
C GLY A 124 0.80 -24.52 13.84
N ALA A 125 1.29 -25.73 13.60
CA ALA A 125 1.30 -26.82 14.58
C ALA A 125 2.49 -26.76 15.55
N THR A 126 3.51 -25.97 15.24
CA THR A 126 4.75 -25.85 16.02
C THR A 126 5.00 -24.40 16.41
N GLU A 127 5.60 -24.20 17.57
CA GLU A 127 6.06 -22.91 18.06
C GLU A 127 7.53 -22.96 18.47
N THR A 128 8.17 -21.80 18.46
CA THR A 128 9.59 -21.63 18.75
C THR A 128 9.75 -20.91 20.08
N VAL A 129 10.52 -21.49 20.99
CA VAL A 129 10.92 -20.86 22.25
C VAL A 129 12.25 -20.16 22.02
N VAL A 130 12.30 -18.88 22.39
CA VAL A 130 13.43 -17.99 22.19
C VAL A 130 13.83 -17.41 23.55
N ASP A 131 15.11 -17.35 23.84
CA ASP A 131 15.62 -16.57 24.96
C ASP A 131 15.54 -15.08 24.59
N GLY A 132 14.71 -14.33 25.29
CA GLY A 132 14.44 -12.92 25.03
C GLY A 132 15.62 -11.99 25.32
N SER A 133 16.62 -12.43 26.10
CA SER A 133 17.83 -11.66 26.41
C SER A 133 18.91 -11.81 25.34
N THR A 134 19.05 -13.00 24.77
CA THR A 134 20.07 -13.30 23.74
C THR A 134 19.50 -13.35 22.33
N LEU A 135 18.17 -13.33 22.18
CA LEU A 135 17.44 -13.61 20.95
C LEU A 135 17.91 -14.90 20.25
N THR A 136 18.15 -15.95 21.02
CA THR A 136 18.54 -17.27 20.49
C THR A 136 17.40 -18.28 20.60
N VAL A 137 17.28 -19.15 19.59
CA VAL A 137 16.28 -20.23 19.62
C VAL A 137 16.73 -21.30 20.60
N VAL A 138 15.97 -21.48 21.67
CA VAL A 138 16.24 -22.49 22.72
C VAL A 138 15.73 -23.85 22.28
N ARG A 139 14.46 -23.91 21.82
CA ARG A 139 13.82 -25.16 21.39
C ARG A 139 12.62 -24.89 20.50
N ARG A 140 12.13 -25.95 19.84
CA ARG A 140 10.83 -25.97 19.16
C ARG A 140 9.96 -27.04 19.77
N ARG A 141 8.66 -26.77 19.86
CA ARG A 141 7.69 -27.75 20.36
C ARG A 141 6.41 -27.71 19.55
N ARG A 142 5.61 -28.76 19.69
CA ARG A 142 4.25 -28.76 19.20
C ARG A 142 3.45 -27.76 20.03
N ARG A 143 2.70 -26.90 19.34
CA ARG A 143 1.83 -25.92 19.98
C ARG A 143 0.73 -26.67 20.74
N PRO A 144 0.43 -26.29 21.99
CA PRO A 144 -0.76 -26.81 22.66
C PRO A 144 -2.03 -26.46 21.87
N PRO A 145 -3.14 -27.19 22.05
CA PRO A 145 -4.41 -26.83 21.44
C PRO A 145 -4.75 -25.37 21.76
N LEU A 146 -5.08 -24.58 20.74
CA LEU A 146 -5.51 -23.20 20.93
C LEU A 146 -6.72 -23.20 21.86
N LYS A 147 -6.62 -22.48 22.98
CA LYS A 147 -7.80 -22.15 23.78
C LYS A 147 -8.62 -21.16 22.96
N ILE A 148 -9.63 -21.66 22.26
CA ILE A 148 -10.63 -20.81 21.63
C ILE A 148 -11.41 -20.17 22.77
N SER A 149 -11.19 -18.87 22.98
CA SER A 149 -12.00 -18.09 23.90
C SER A 149 -13.31 -17.77 23.22
N PHE A 150 -14.40 -18.34 23.72
CA PHE A 150 -15.74 -17.93 23.35
C PHE A 150 -16.12 -16.69 24.16
N PRO A 151 -16.88 -15.75 23.59
CA PRO A 151 -17.40 -14.64 24.37
C PRO A 151 -18.24 -15.18 25.54
N PRO A 152 -18.15 -14.59 26.75
CA PRO A 152 -19.07 -14.89 27.83
C PRO A 152 -20.52 -14.78 27.40
N ALA A 153 -21.44 -15.48 28.05
CA ALA A 153 -22.84 -15.54 27.63
C ALA A 153 -23.48 -14.14 27.63
N GLU A 154 -23.11 -13.30 28.59
CA GLU A 154 -23.49 -11.90 28.74
C GLU A 154 -23.07 -11.09 27.51
N ALA A 155 -21.78 -11.17 27.14
CA ALA A 155 -21.23 -10.47 25.98
C ALA A 155 -21.83 -10.99 24.67
N SER A 156 -22.06 -12.30 24.56
CA SER A 156 -22.71 -12.92 23.39
C SER A 156 -24.13 -12.41 23.19
N ARG A 157 -24.92 -12.27 24.28
CA ARG A 157 -26.27 -11.69 24.23
C ARG A 157 -26.27 -10.24 23.76
N ALA A 158 -25.23 -9.47 24.10
CA ALA A 158 -25.01 -8.12 23.62
C ALA A 158 -24.52 -8.05 22.15
N GLY A 159 -24.28 -9.18 21.50
CA GLY A 159 -23.84 -9.25 20.10
C GLY A 159 -22.33 -9.29 19.90
N VAL A 160 -21.54 -9.50 20.96
CA VAL A 160 -20.09 -9.75 20.83
C VAL A 160 -19.86 -11.11 20.20
N VAL A 161 -19.18 -11.13 19.05
CA VAL A 161 -18.79 -12.37 18.37
C VAL A 161 -17.30 -12.67 18.54
N ARG A 162 -16.49 -11.66 18.86
CA ARG A 162 -15.04 -11.76 19.04
C ARG A 162 -14.59 -10.93 20.23
N VAL A 163 -13.97 -11.57 21.22
CA VAL A 163 -13.38 -10.90 22.40
C VAL A 163 -12.01 -10.34 22.02
N LEU A 164 -11.77 -9.06 22.33
CA LEU A 164 -10.51 -8.38 22.06
C LEU A 164 -9.72 -8.11 23.35
N ALA A 165 -10.42 -7.76 24.43
CA ALA A 165 -9.86 -7.63 25.77
C ALA A 165 -10.91 -8.00 26.82
N HIS A 166 -10.45 -8.40 28.00
CA HIS A 166 -11.28 -8.62 29.18
C HIS A 166 -10.48 -8.25 30.44
N GLY A 167 -11.15 -7.69 31.44
CA GLY A 167 -10.50 -7.21 32.66
C GLY A 167 -11.39 -6.23 33.41
N ALA A 168 -11.10 -5.97 34.69
CA ALA A 168 -11.84 -4.99 35.51
C ALA A 168 -13.38 -5.15 35.48
N GLY A 169 -13.88 -6.39 35.36
CA GLY A 169 -15.32 -6.66 35.29
C GLY A 169 -15.99 -6.32 33.95
N VAL A 170 -15.22 -6.04 32.90
CA VAL A 170 -15.75 -5.74 31.55
C VAL A 170 -15.16 -6.65 30.47
N VAL A 171 -15.91 -6.80 29.38
CA VAL A 171 -15.47 -7.39 28.12
C VAL A 171 -15.51 -6.36 27.02
N VAL A 172 -14.41 -6.24 26.29
CA VAL A 172 -14.29 -5.43 25.07
C VAL A 172 -14.34 -6.37 23.88
N GLY A 173 -15.35 -6.19 23.04
CA GLY A 173 -15.67 -7.12 21.98
C GLY A 173 -16.04 -6.45 20.67
N ALA A 174 -16.00 -7.23 19.60
CA ALA A 174 -16.39 -6.81 18.26
C ALA A 174 -17.64 -7.56 17.80
N THR A 175 -18.46 -6.91 16.97
CA THR A 175 -19.67 -7.50 16.38
C THR A 175 -19.44 -8.31 15.10
N GLN A 176 -18.20 -8.34 14.58
CA GLN A 176 -17.82 -9.12 13.40
C GLN A 176 -16.59 -10.01 13.66
N GLN A 177 -16.55 -11.16 12.98
CA GLN A 177 -15.40 -12.08 13.02
C GLN A 177 -14.22 -11.54 12.20
N ARG A 178 -14.51 -10.94 11.03
CA ARG A 178 -13.48 -10.43 10.12
C ARG A 178 -12.96 -9.06 10.63
N PRO A 179 -11.65 -8.90 10.87
CA PRO A 179 -11.09 -7.62 11.34
C PRO A 179 -11.40 -6.45 10.41
N ALA A 180 -11.34 -6.65 9.09
CA ALA A 180 -11.51 -5.58 8.11
C ALA A 180 -12.98 -5.23 7.78
N ALA A 181 -13.95 -5.99 8.29
CA ALA A 181 -15.37 -5.70 8.04
C ALA A 181 -15.82 -4.47 8.86
N PRO A 182 -16.67 -3.58 8.30
CA PRO A 182 -17.35 -2.56 9.08
C PRO A 182 -18.05 -3.21 10.29
N GLN A 183 -17.78 -2.73 11.50
CA GLN A 183 -18.28 -3.36 12.72
C GLN A 183 -18.39 -2.36 13.87
N ARG A 184 -19.03 -2.77 14.96
CA ARG A 184 -19.18 -2.00 16.19
C ARG A 184 -18.26 -2.58 17.25
N LEU A 185 -17.55 -1.71 17.96
CA LEU A 185 -16.88 -2.02 19.22
C LEU A 185 -17.93 -1.96 20.34
N LEU A 186 -17.97 -2.98 21.19
CA LEU A 186 -18.85 -3.03 22.36
C LEU A 186 -18.00 -3.20 23.62
N VAL A 187 -18.35 -2.43 24.66
CA VAL A 187 -17.85 -2.63 26.02
C VAL A 187 -19.02 -3.08 26.87
N VAL A 188 -18.94 -4.29 27.40
CA VAL A 188 -20.05 -4.96 28.09
C VAL A 188 -19.63 -5.27 29.53
N SER A 189 -20.48 -4.93 30.48
CA SER A 189 -20.32 -5.31 31.89
C SER A 189 -20.49 -6.82 32.05
N LEU A 190 -19.56 -7.48 32.75
CA LEU A 190 -19.67 -8.90 33.08
C LEU A 190 -20.62 -9.17 34.26
N VAL A 191 -21.02 -8.13 35.00
CA VAL A 191 -21.87 -8.27 36.18
C VAL A 191 -23.34 -8.49 35.76
N ASP A 192 -23.81 -7.70 34.80
CA ASP A 192 -25.22 -7.66 34.39
C ASP A 192 -25.42 -7.80 32.87
N GLY A 193 -24.33 -7.83 32.09
CA GLY A 193 -24.40 -7.92 30.63
C GLY A 193 -24.83 -6.63 29.93
N SER A 194 -24.89 -5.50 30.65
CA SER A 194 -25.26 -4.21 30.07
C SER A 194 -24.17 -3.67 29.13
N GLU A 195 -24.58 -2.98 28.07
CA GLU A 195 -23.66 -2.22 27.21
C GLU A 195 -23.26 -0.94 27.94
N LEU A 196 -21.98 -0.82 28.31
CA LEU A 196 -21.42 0.36 28.98
C LEU A 196 -21.08 1.46 27.96
N ALA A 197 -20.52 1.07 26.81
CA ALA A 197 -20.18 1.96 25.72
C ALA A 197 -20.00 1.22 24.40
N SER A 198 -20.00 1.98 23.31
CA SER A 198 -19.78 1.46 21.97
C SER A 198 -19.28 2.52 21.00
N ALA A 199 -18.71 2.07 19.88
CA ALA A 199 -18.31 2.92 18.78
C ALA A 199 -18.40 2.17 17.44
N ASP A 200 -18.86 2.85 16.39
CA ASP A 200 -18.89 2.31 15.04
C ASP A 200 -17.53 2.49 14.36
N LEU A 201 -17.05 1.44 13.72
CA LEU A 201 -15.74 1.36 13.09
C LEU A 201 -15.91 0.92 11.63
N PRO A 202 -16.16 1.87 10.71
CA PRO A 202 -16.38 1.57 9.30
C PRO A 202 -15.13 1.01 8.61
N ALA A 203 -13.94 1.31 9.12
CA ALA A 203 -12.66 0.77 8.66
C ALA A 203 -12.27 -0.57 9.34
N GLY A 204 -13.22 -1.20 10.03
CA GLY A 204 -12.99 -2.43 10.79
C GLY A 204 -12.22 -2.21 12.10
N LEU A 205 -11.95 -3.31 12.78
CA LEU A 205 -11.37 -3.35 14.13
C LEU A 205 -10.30 -4.45 14.22
N SER A 206 -9.04 -4.04 14.38
CA SER A 206 -7.91 -4.98 14.51
C SER A 206 -7.69 -5.42 15.95
N SER A 207 -7.66 -4.47 16.89
CA SER A 207 -7.44 -4.72 18.32
C SER A 207 -8.12 -3.67 19.17
N ALA A 208 -8.37 -4.01 20.44
CA ALA A 208 -8.82 -3.07 21.46
C ALA A 208 -8.19 -3.45 22.79
N HIS A 209 -7.81 -2.45 23.58
CA HIS A 209 -7.06 -2.61 24.81
C HIS A 209 -7.74 -1.83 25.93
N LEU A 210 -7.83 -2.42 27.12
CA LEU A 210 -8.20 -1.72 28.34
C LEU A 210 -6.99 -0.93 28.81
N VAL A 211 -7.13 0.37 29.00
CA VAL A 211 -6.02 1.27 29.31
C VAL A 211 -6.50 2.33 30.31
N ARG A 212 -5.83 2.45 31.45
CA ARG A 212 -6.21 3.36 32.54
C ARG A 212 -7.70 3.20 32.90
N ASP A 213 -8.48 4.26 32.72
CA ASP A 213 -9.91 4.37 32.99
C ASP A 213 -10.78 4.07 31.76
N GLY A 214 -10.24 3.52 30.67
CA GLY A 214 -10.97 3.39 29.42
C GLY A 214 -10.49 2.32 28.45
N VAL A 215 -10.87 2.49 27.18
CA VAL A 215 -10.51 1.60 26.07
C VAL A 215 -9.87 2.39 24.94
N VAL A 216 -8.78 1.84 24.37
CA VAL A 216 -8.19 2.31 23.11
C VAL A 216 -8.34 1.21 22.06
N ALA A 217 -8.98 1.52 20.95
CA ALA A 217 -9.27 0.60 19.87
C ALA A 217 -8.61 1.05 18.56
N ALA A 218 -8.03 0.09 17.85
CA ALA A 218 -7.31 0.31 16.60
C ALA A 218 -8.13 -0.19 15.40
N PRO A 219 -8.24 0.62 14.33
CA PRO A 219 -8.88 0.18 13.11
C PRO A 219 -8.09 -0.94 12.43
N ALA A 220 -8.72 -1.66 11.51
CA ALA A 220 -8.01 -2.66 10.72
C ALA A 220 -7.03 -2.04 9.69
N ASP A 221 -7.35 -0.82 9.25
CA ASP A 221 -6.57 -0.04 8.29
C ASP A 221 -6.23 1.34 8.88
N LEU A 222 -5.09 1.41 9.57
CA LEU A 222 -4.62 2.65 10.17
C LEU A 222 -4.12 3.66 9.14
N GLY A 223 -3.69 3.22 7.95
CA GLY A 223 -3.32 4.11 6.84
C GLY A 223 -4.51 4.96 6.38
N ARG A 224 -5.69 4.34 6.29
CA ARG A 224 -6.96 5.01 5.99
C ARG A 224 -7.50 5.84 7.16
N ALA A 225 -7.59 5.23 8.35
CA ALA A 225 -8.27 5.85 9.48
C ALA A 225 -7.44 6.93 10.18
N ARG A 226 -6.12 6.76 10.28
CA ARG A 226 -5.14 7.69 10.89
C ARG A 226 -5.39 8.07 12.36
N THR A 227 -6.40 7.47 12.98
CA THR A 227 -6.79 7.69 14.37
C THR A 227 -7.08 6.36 15.07
N LEU A 228 -6.82 6.32 16.37
CA LEU A 228 -7.36 5.29 17.27
C LEU A 228 -8.67 5.81 17.88
N THR A 229 -9.60 4.91 18.16
CA THR A 229 -10.85 5.24 18.85
C THR A 229 -10.65 5.08 20.36
N VAL A 230 -11.07 6.08 21.13
CA VAL A 230 -10.86 6.14 22.58
C VAL A 230 -12.20 6.30 23.29
N LEU A 231 -12.45 5.44 24.28
CA LEU A 231 -13.62 5.46 25.15
C LEU A 231 -13.16 5.63 26.61
N PRO A 232 -13.10 6.86 27.15
CA PRO A 232 -12.68 7.12 28.54
C PRO A 232 -13.80 6.84 29.55
N GLY A 233 -13.46 6.81 30.84
CA GLY A 233 -14.43 6.73 31.95
C GLY A 233 -15.24 5.44 32.06
N LEU A 234 -14.69 4.31 31.60
CA LEU A 234 -15.29 2.97 31.66
C LEU A 234 -14.84 2.16 32.88
N VAL A 235 -13.70 2.50 33.46
CA VAL A 235 -13.12 1.83 34.63
C VAL A 235 -12.79 2.88 35.67
N GLU A 236 -12.90 2.55 36.96
CA GLU A 236 -12.51 3.49 38.02
C GLU A 236 -11.04 3.91 37.86
N THR A 237 -10.83 5.23 37.79
CA THR A 237 -9.50 5.84 37.77
C THR A 237 -8.76 5.56 39.07
N VAL A 238 -7.47 5.22 38.98
CA VAL A 238 -6.56 5.30 40.13
C VAL A 238 -6.41 6.77 40.53
N ALA A 239 -6.61 7.08 41.81
CA ALA A 239 -6.51 8.45 42.32
C ALA A 239 -5.17 9.09 41.94
N GLY A 240 -5.22 10.24 41.25
CA GLY A 240 -4.04 11.02 40.87
C GLY A 240 -3.48 10.78 39.47
N SER A 241 -4.06 9.92 38.64
CA SER A 241 -3.73 9.85 37.21
C SER A 241 -4.61 10.79 36.39
N ASP A 242 -4.03 11.50 35.42
CA ASP A 242 -4.82 12.18 34.39
C ASP A 242 -5.73 11.17 33.67
N GLY A 243 -6.98 11.55 33.40
CA GLY A 243 -7.91 10.69 32.67
C GLY A 243 -7.44 10.44 31.23
N LEU A 244 -7.91 9.36 30.62
CA LEU A 244 -7.61 9.03 29.23
C LEU A 244 -8.01 10.15 28.24
N GLU A 245 -9.00 10.98 28.58
CA GLU A 245 -9.39 12.16 27.80
C GLU A 245 -8.27 13.21 27.67
N ALA A 246 -7.58 13.54 28.76
CA ALA A 246 -6.44 14.48 28.72
C ALA A 246 -5.29 13.92 27.88
N LEU A 247 -5.08 12.60 27.93
CA LEU A 247 -4.07 11.93 27.11
C LEU A 247 -4.35 12.04 25.61
N VAL A 248 -5.62 12.02 25.18
CA VAL A 248 -5.97 12.16 23.76
C VAL A 248 -5.48 13.49 23.19
N ALA A 249 -5.63 14.59 23.93
CA ALA A 249 -5.19 15.91 23.51
C ALA A 249 -3.65 15.94 23.30
N THR A 250 -2.89 15.56 24.33
CA THR A 250 -1.41 15.56 24.28
C THR A 250 -0.87 14.61 23.20
N ALA A 251 -1.49 13.43 23.05
CA ALA A 251 -1.12 12.49 21.99
C ALA A 251 -1.40 13.04 20.59
N THR A 252 -2.51 13.74 20.42
CA THR A 252 -2.85 14.36 19.14
C THR A 252 -1.85 15.45 18.76
N GLU A 253 -1.51 16.33 19.70
CA GLU A 253 -0.48 17.37 19.50
C GLU A 253 0.89 16.76 19.18
N SER A 254 1.29 15.71 19.92
CA SER A 254 2.56 15.02 19.69
C SER A 254 2.62 14.38 18.30
N ALA A 255 1.51 13.79 17.83
CA ALA A 255 1.44 13.19 16.49
C ALA A 255 1.59 14.27 15.40
N GLU A 256 0.92 15.41 15.55
CA GLU A 256 0.99 16.53 14.61
C GLU A 256 2.39 17.15 14.55
N ALA A 257 3.06 17.28 15.70
CA ALA A 257 4.43 17.76 15.76
C ALA A 257 5.41 16.86 14.96
N ILE A 258 5.24 15.54 15.03
CA ILE A 258 6.04 14.57 14.25
C ILE A 258 5.76 14.76 12.75
N LEU A 259 4.49 14.84 12.35
CA LEU A 259 4.09 15.00 10.95
C LEU A 259 4.59 16.33 10.37
N SER A 260 4.52 17.42 11.14
CA SER A 260 5.01 18.76 10.77
C SER A 260 6.54 18.79 10.56
N ARG A 261 7.32 18.17 11.46
CA ARG A 261 8.79 18.08 11.27
C ARG A 261 9.15 17.30 10.02
N ARG A 262 8.35 16.30 9.67
CA ARG A 262 8.56 15.46 8.49
C ARG A 262 8.20 16.17 7.19
N SER A 263 7.04 16.85 7.11
CA SER A 263 6.62 17.54 5.90
C SER A 263 7.64 18.59 5.44
N ARG A 264 8.37 19.20 6.39
CA ARG A 264 9.51 20.10 6.10
C ARG A 264 10.69 19.41 5.39
N ARG A 265 10.92 18.11 5.64
CA ARG A 265 12.01 17.33 5.02
C ARG A 265 11.60 16.70 3.69
N THR A 266 10.33 16.36 3.54
CA THR A 266 9.79 15.74 2.34
C THR A 266 8.39 16.30 2.17
N PRO A 267 8.16 17.23 1.20
CA PRO A 267 6.85 17.86 1.08
C PRO A 267 5.77 16.79 0.85
N THR A 268 4.57 17.00 1.36
CA THR A 268 3.51 16.00 1.32
C THR A 268 3.04 15.77 -0.11
N ARG A 269 2.72 14.52 -0.46
CA ARG A 269 2.02 14.22 -1.72
C ARG A 269 0.52 14.42 -1.52
N THR A 270 -0.16 15.02 -2.50
CA THR A 270 -1.63 15.05 -2.50
C THR A 270 -2.12 13.67 -2.93
N VAL A 271 -2.87 12.98 -2.06
CA VAL A 271 -3.35 11.62 -2.37
C VAL A 271 -4.86 11.62 -2.59
N LEU A 272 -5.26 11.31 -3.82
CA LEU A 272 -6.65 11.09 -4.22
C LEU A 272 -6.94 9.60 -4.15
N ARG A 273 -7.93 9.20 -3.35
CA ARG A 273 -8.25 7.80 -3.08
C ARG A 273 -9.63 7.40 -3.56
N ASP A 274 -9.73 6.18 -4.10
CA ASP A 274 -11.01 5.53 -4.43
C ASP A 274 -11.95 6.38 -5.31
N HIS A 275 -11.38 7.32 -6.07
CA HIS A 275 -12.16 8.17 -6.95
C HIS A 275 -12.46 7.41 -8.23
N ARG A 276 -13.74 7.34 -8.56
CA ARG A 276 -14.21 6.79 -9.84
C ARG A 276 -14.72 7.92 -10.70
N LEU A 277 -14.15 8.08 -11.90
CA LEU A 277 -14.77 8.95 -12.91
C LEU A 277 -15.91 8.18 -13.57
N GLU A 278 -17.13 8.62 -13.32
CA GLU A 278 -18.32 8.01 -13.92
C GLU A 278 -18.43 8.31 -15.41
N VAL A 279 -19.32 7.59 -16.08
CA VAL A 279 -19.64 7.79 -17.51
C VAL A 279 -20.02 9.26 -17.74
N GLY A 280 -19.42 9.88 -18.76
CA GLY A 280 -19.59 11.28 -19.12
C GLY A 280 -18.87 12.28 -18.19
N ALA A 281 -18.20 11.82 -17.13
CA ALA A 281 -17.49 12.72 -16.23
C ALA A 281 -16.25 13.34 -16.90
N GLU A 282 -15.99 14.60 -16.60
CA GLU A 282 -14.83 15.34 -17.08
C GLU A 282 -13.99 15.86 -15.92
N VAL A 283 -12.68 15.68 -16.02
CA VAL A 283 -11.67 16.38 -15.22
C VAL A 283 -10.90 17.29 -16.15
N ALA A 284 -11.01 18.60 -15.94
CA ALA A 284 -10.40 19.58 -16.83
C ALA A 284 -9.61 20.65 -16.09
N ASP A 285 -8.69 21.30 -16.82
CA ASP A 285 -8.03 22.56 -16.42
C ASP A 285 -7.27 22.47 -15.08
N LEU A 286 -6.63 21.33 -14.85
CA LEU A 286 -5.94 21.03 -13.60
C LEU A 286 -4.42 21.19 -13.76
N ARG A 287 -3.81 21.87 -12.78
CA ARG A 287 -2.35 21.82 -12.56
C ARG A 287 -2.07 21.20 -11.20
N GLY A 288 -1.21 20.20 -11.19
CA GLY A 288 -0.90 19.43 -10.00
C GLY A 288 0.59 19.14 -9.87
N GLU A 289 1.06 19.04 -8.63
CA GLU A 289 2.41 18.60 -8.34
C GLU A 289 2.34 17.56 -7.21
N ARG A 290 3.12 16.49 -7.36
CA ARG A 290 3.28 15.42 -6.37
C ARG A 290 1.95 14.79 -5.98
N ILE A 291 1.23 14.30 -6.98
CA ILE A 291 -0.07 13.65 -6.83
C ILE A 291 0.09 12.13 -6.79
N THR A 292 -0.57 11.47 -5.85
CA THR A 292 -0.80 10.02 -5.88
C THR A 292 -2.27 9.75 -6.17
N LEU A 293 -2.54 8.95 -7.19
CA LEU A 293 -3.85 8.32 -7.40
C LEU A 293 -3.77 6.92 -6.81
N ASP A 294 -4.65 6.61 -5.86
CA ASP A 294 -4.62 5.34 -5.10
C ASP A 294 -6.01 4.69 -5.12
N GLY A 295 -6.15 3.54 -5.79
CA GLY A 295 -7.46 2.91 -6.00
C GLY A 295 -8.41 3.67 -6.93
N CYS A 296 -7.91 4.62 -7.72
CA CYS A 296 -8.74 5.40 -8.65
C CYS A 296 -9.05 4.62 -9.92
N ALA A 297 -10.26 4.79 -10.44
CA ALA A 297 -10.73 4.09 -11.63
C ALA A 297 -11.56 4.99 -12.53
N VAL A 298 -11.83 4.52 -13.75
CA VAL A 298 -12.78 5.15 -14.67
C VAL A 298 -13.85 4.15 -15.08
N ALA A 299 -15.08 4.61 -15.23
CA ALA A 299 -16.18 3.80 -15.70
C ALA A 299 -16.05 3.47 -17.20
N ARG A 300 -16.62 2.34 -17.60
CA ARG A 300 -16.75 1.95 -19.00
C ARG A 300 -17.97 2.66 -19.60
N ALA A 301 -17.82 3.23 -20.79
CA ALA A 301 -18.93 3.85 -21.50
C ALA A 301 -19.56 2.86 -22.49
N ALA A 302 -20.85 3.05 -22.77
CA ALA A 302 -21.54 2.35 -23.85
C ALA A 302 -21.36 3.08 -25.20
N GLU A 303 -21.24 4.40 -25.14
CA GLU A 303 -21.11 5.30 -26.29
C GLU A 303 -19.77 6.05 -26.26
N PRO A 304 -19.18 6.41 -27.42
CA PRO A 304 -17.86 7.04 -27.48
C PRO A 304 -17.85 8.43 -26.83
N GLY A 305 -18.93 9.21 -27.00
CA GLY A 305 -19.06 10.55 -26.44
C GLY A 305 -19.19 10.58 -24.90
N ASP A 306 -19.57 9.45 -24.31
CA ASP A 306 -19.80 9.32 -22.88
C ASP A 306 -18.57 8.77 -22.14
N ARG A 307 -17.43 8.62 -22.82
CA ARG A 307 -16.20 8.17 -22.18
C ARG A 307 -15.72 9.21 -21.18
N PRO A 308 -15.33 8.81 -19.96
CA PRO A 308 -14.73 9.72 -19.00
C PRO A 308 -13.51 10.42 -19.61
N ARG A 309 -13.42 11.73 -19.40
CA ARG A 309 -12.46 12.60 -20.07
C ARG A 309 -11.55 13.29 -19.08
N VAL A 310 -10.25 13.30 -19.39
CA VAL A 310 -9.24 14.10 -18.69
C VAL A 310 -8.65 15.07 -19.70
N SER A 311 -8.92 16.37 -19.54
CA SER A 311 -8.59 17.38 -20.54
C SER A 311 -7.75 18.55 -19.97
N ARG A 312 -6.77 19.06 -20.72
CA ARG A 312 -5.96 20.24 -20.32
C ARG A 312 -5.35 20.11 -18.92
N VAL A 313 -4.78 18.95 -18.62
CA VAL A 313 -4.20 18.62 -17.32
C VAL A 313 -2.68 18.62 -17.39
N HIS A 314 -2.03 19.25 -16.41
CA HIS A 314 -0.58 19.23 -16.25
C HIS A 314 -0.20 18.74 -14.85
N VAL A 315 0.45 17.58 -14.75
CA VAL A 315 0.88 17.02 -13.47
C VAL A 315 2.36 16.73 -13.46
N THR A 316 3.05 17.21 -12.43
CA THR A 316 4.45 16.86 -12.14
C THR A 316 4.52 15.87 -10.97
N ASP A 317 5.38 14.85 -11.07
CA ASP A 317 5.56 13.77 -10.10
C ASP A 317 4.23 13.05 -9.78
N LEU A 318 3.65 12.41 -10.80
CA LEU A 318 2.43 11.60 -10.67
C LEU A 318 2.78 10.16 -10.27
N GLU A 319 2.11 9.63 -9.24
CA GLU A 319 2.22 8.23 -8.84
C GLU A 319 0.85 7.53 -8.96
N LEU A 320 0.80 6.40 -9.66
CA LEU A 320 -0.39 5.54 -9.77
C LEU A 320 -0.22 4.34 -8.86
N GLN A 321 -1.10 4.15 -7.90
CA GLN A 321 -1.12 3.00 -6.99
C GLN A 321 -2.47 2.29 -7.14
N SER A 322 -2.45 1.03 -7.58
CA SER A 322 -3.67 0.23 -7.77
C SER A 322 -4.77 0.98 -8.54
N SER A 323 -4.36 1.89 -9.43
CA SER A 323 -5.24 2.82 -10.14
C SER A 323 -5.17 2.52 -11.62
N THR A 324 -6.27 2.76 -12.32
CA THR A 324 -6.30 2.59 -13.77
C THR A 324 -7.16 3.67 -14.41
N LEU A 325 -6.65 4.25 -15.49
CA LEU A 325 -7.38 5.18 -16.36
C LEU A 325 -7.83 4.50 -17.65
N SER A 326 -7.80 3.16 -17.69
CA SER A 326 -8.14 2.37 -18.87
C SER A 326 -9.51 2.78 -19.42
N GLY A 327 -9.65 2.99 -20.71
CA GLY A 327 -10.92 3.37 -21.34
C GLY A 327 -11.22 4.87 -21.34
N ALA A 328 -10.44 5.70 -20.65
CA ALA A 328 -10.63 7.15 -20.65
C ALA A 328 -10.15 7.81 -21.96
N VAL A 329 -10.64 9.02 -22.22
CA VAL A 329 -10.06 9.93 -23.21
C VAL A 329 -9.11 10.89 -22.50
N LEU A 330 -7.84 10.90 -22.92
CA LEU A 330 -6.81 11.81 -22.41
C LEU A 330 -6.49 12.84 -23.50
N GLU A 331 -6.82 14.10 -23.25
CA GLU A 331 -6.67 15.19 -24.23
C GLU A 331 -5.88 16.36 -23.65
N ASP A 332 -4.84 16.82 -24.34
CA ASP A 332 -3.98 17.92 -23.84
C ASP A 332 -3.43 17.66 -22.44
N VAL A 333 -3.00 16.42 -22.19
CA VAL A 333 -2.49 15.97 -20.90
C VAL A 333 -0.97 15.95 -20.94
N THR A 334 -0.33 16.62 -19.99
CA THR A 334 1.12 16.53 -19.77
C THR A 334 1.41 15.90 -18.42
N VAL A 335 2.22 14.85 -18.41
CA VAL A 335 2.73 14.23 -17.19
C VAL A 335 4.25 14.29 -17.17
N ASP A 336 4.79 14.96 -16.16
CA ASP A 336 6.23 15.09 -15.91
C ASP A 336 6.66 14.19 -14.75
N GLY A 337 7.33 13.10 -15.05
CA GLY A 337 7.71 12.12 -14.04
C GLY A 337 6.50 11.30 -13.58
N LEU A 338 6.22 10.23 -14.31
CA LEU A 338 5.20 9.25 -13.96
C LEU A 338 5.83 8.06 -13.23
N ARG A 339 5.18 7.57 -12.17
CA ARG A 339 5.53 6.31 -11.53
C ARG A 339 4.33 5.42 -11.33
N ALA A 340 4.44 4.17 -11.75
CA ALA A 340 3.40 3.18 -11.54
C ALA A 340 4.01 1.89 -10.95
N PRO A 341 4.21 1.80 -9.63
CA PRO A 341 4.75 0.60 -9.00
C PRO A 341 3.83 -0.62 -9.15
N HIS A 342 4.42 -1.81 -9.06
CA HIS A 342 3.71 -3.09 -8.91
C HIS A 342 2.62 -3.36 -9.95
N GLY A 343 2.80 -2.89 -11.18
CA GLY A 343 1.83 -3.10 -12.26
C GLY A 343 0.63 -2.14 -12.20
N SER A 344 0.74 -1.00 -11.53
CA SER A 344 -0.34 0.01 -11.52
C SER A 344 -0.39 0.87 -12.79
N GLY A 345 0.48 0.59 -13.78
CA GLY A 345 0.69 1.43 -14.96
C GLY A 345 0.13 0.84 -16.25
N PHE A 346 -0.73 -0.19 -16.16
CA PHE A 346 -1.42 -0.71 -17.33
C PHE A 346 -2.62 0.19 -17.66
N LEU A 347 -2.51 0.93 -18.76
CA LEU A 347 -3.57 1.77 -19.29
C LEU A 347 -4.04 1.20 -20.63
N PHE A 348 -5.21 0.58 -20.60
CA PHE A 348 -5.79 -0.18 -21.71
C PHE A 348 -6.99 0.55 -22.31
N GLY A 349 -7.16 0.53 -23.62
CA GLY A 349 -8.33 1.15 -24.26
C GLY A 349 -8.39 2.68 -24.12
N CYS A 350 -7.29 3.33 -23.78
CA CYS A 350 -7.24 4.78 -23.70
C CYS A 350 -7.29 5.40 -25.10
N GLU A 351 -7.99 6.53 -25.24
CA GLU A 351 -7.81 7.38 -26.43
C GLU A 351 -6.88 8.52 -26.06
N LEU A 352 -5.81 8.68 -26.83
CA LEU A 352 -4.80 9.69 -26.60
C LEU A 352 -4.92 10.79 -27.66
N ARG A 353 -5.01 12.04 -27.20
CA ARG A 353 -5.03 13.23 -28.05
C ARG A 353 -4.06 14.24 -27.48
N ARG A 354 -2.95 14.49 -28.17
CA ARG A 354 -1.93 15.44 -27.73
C ARG A 354 -1.42 15.19 -26.30
N VAL A 355 -1.10 13.94 -25.96
CA VAL A 355 -0.61 13.56 -24.62
C VAL A 355 0.91 13.62 -24.58
N THR A 356 1.49 14.36 -23.64
CA THR A 356 2.94 14.48 -23.46
C THR A 356 3.39 13.77 -22.19
N LEU A 357 4.35 12.85 -22.32
CA LEU A 357 5.09 12.30 -21.19
C LEU A 357 6.50 12.87 -21.23
N ARG A 358 6.97 13.39 -20.09
CA ARG A 358 8.32 13.94 -19.97
C ARG A 358 8.99 13.49 -18.68
N GLY A 359 10.30 13.62 -18.63
CA GLY A 359 11.10 13.20 -17.49
C GLY A 359 11.17 11.68 -17.35
N ARG A 360 11.29 11.18 -16.13
CA ARG A 360 11.45 9.75 -15.87
C ARG A 360 10.09 9.07 -15.64
N VAL A 361 9.69 8.23 -16.58
CA VAL A 361 8.52 7.35 -16.50
C VAL A 361 8.95 5.97 -15.95
N ARG A 362 8.13 5.35 -15.11
CA ARG A 362 8.42 4.02 -14.55
C ARG A 362 7.19 3.13 -14.55
N GLY A 363 7.28 1.98 -15.22
CA GLY A 363 6.27 0.93 -15.19
C GLY A 363 5.00 1.26 -15.97
N LEU A 364 5.10 2.07 -17.03
CA LEU A 364 3.95 2.40 -17.89
C LEU A 364 3.82 1.39 -19.02
N VAL A 365 2.62 0.84 -19.19
CA VAL A 365 2.25 0.01 -20.34
C VAL A 365 0.99 0.60 -20.96
N LEU A 366 1.09 1.04 -22.21
CA LEU A 366 -0.03 1.53 -23.00
C LEU A 366 -0.47 0.45 -23.99
N ASP A 367 -1.77 0.18 -24.02
CA ASP A 367 -2.40 -0.71 -25.00
C ASP A 367 -3.71 -0.06 -25.50
N PRO A 368 -3.96 0.03 -26.81
CA PRO A 368 -5.20 0.56 -27.33
C PRO A 368 -6.36 -0.44 -27.20
N ALA A 369 -6.07 -1.73 -27.02
CA ALA A 369 -7.09 -2.71 -26.71
C ALA A 369 -7.50 -2.55 -25.25
N LEU A 370 -8.81 -2.54 -25.00
CA LEU A 370 -9.31 -2.66 -23.65
C LEU A 370 -9.17 -4.13 -23.20
N SER A 371 -8.75 -4.36 -21.95
CA SER A 371 -8.90 -5.68 -21.32
C SER A 371 -10.14 -5.68 -20.45
N ASP A 372 -11.21 -6.30 -20.93
CA ASP A 372 -12.49 -6.42 -20.24
C ASP A 372 -12.97 -7.88 -20.24
N LEU A 373 -13.82 -8.25 -19.27
CA LEU A 373 -14.36 -9.61 -19.24
C LEU A 373 -15.47 -9.78 -20.29
N ASP A 374 -16.06 -8.68 -20.75
CA ASP A 374 -17.10 -8.66 -21.78
C ASP A 374 -16.52 -8.38 -23.18
N PRO A 375 -16.51 -9.37 -24.10
CA PRO A 375 -15.99 -9.19 -25.46
C PRO A 375 -16.74 -8.14 -26.27
N GLU A 376 -18.01 -7.87 -25.97
CA GLU A 376 -18.76 -6.83 -26.68
C GLU A 376 -18.22 -5.45 -26.31
N THR A 377 -17.93 -5.23 -25.03
CA THR A 377 -17.28 -4.03 -24.53
C THR A 377 -15.89 -3.87 -25.14
N GLU A 378 -15.06 -4.92 -25.18
CA GLU A 378 -13.76 -4.87 -25.87
C GLU A 378 -13.91 -4.47 -27.34
N GLY A 379 -14.82 -5.12 -28.07
CA GLY A 379 -15.08 -4.82 -29.48
C GLY A 379 -15.62 -3.42 -29.75
N ARG A 380 -16.30 -2.77 -28.78
CA ARG A 380 -16.66 -1.34 -28.88
C ARG A 380 -15.43 -0.45 -28.79
N TYR A 381 -14.56 -0.67 -27.80
CA TYR A 381 -13.34 0.13 -27.64
C TYR A 381 -12.36 -0.05 -28.79
N THR A 382 -12.23 -1.26 -29.35
CA THR A 382 -11.43 -1.49 -30.56
C THR A 382 -11.94 -0.68 -31.75
N ARG A 383 -13.27 -0.57 -31.94
CA ARG A 383 -13.85 0.25 -33.01
C ARG A 383 -13.57 1.73 -32.80
N TRP A 384 -13.76 2.25 -31.59
CA TRP A 384 -13.46 3.66 -31.30
C TRP A 384 -11.98 3.99 -31.49
N TYR A 385 -11.09 3.04 -31.19
CA TYR A 385 -9.68 3.20 -31.48
C TYR A 385 -9.42 3.26 -33.00
N ALA A 386 -10.05 2.38 -33.78
CA ALA A 386 -9.95 2.42 -35.24
C ALA A 386 -10.46 3.76 -35.81
N ASP A 387 -11.61 4.25 -35.33
CA ASP A 387 -12.16 5.56 -35.71
C ASP A 387 -11.17 6.69 -35.35
N ARG A 388 -10.51 6.60 -34.18
CA ARG A 388 -9.49 7.57 -33.78
C ARG A 388 -8.30 7.59 -34.74
N LEU A 389 -7.92 6.48 -35.37
CA LEU A 389 -6.79 6.43 -36.31
C LEU A 389 -7.06 7.18 -37.63
N GLU A 390 -8.30 7.56 -37.91
CA GLU A 390 -8.65 8.40 -39.07
C GLU A 390 -8.24 9.87 -38.87
N ASP A 391 -8.09 10.31 -37.62
CA ASP A 391 -7.64 11.66 -37.28
C ASP A 391 -6.10 11.75 -37.36
N PRO A 392 -5.53 12.57 -38.26
CA PRO A 392 -4.09 12.65 -38.51
C PRO A 392 -3.32 13.29 -37.34
N GLU A 393 -4.01 13.81 -36.33
CA GLU A 393 -3.40 14.40 -35.16
C GLU A 393 -2.58 13.39 -34.35
N TRP A 394 -1.40 13.82 -33.88
CA TRP A 394 -0.52 13.02 -33.05
C TRP A 394 -1.18 12.66 -31.70
N MET A 395 -0.87 11.48 -31.20
CA MET A 395 -1.46 10.91 -29.99
C MET A 395 -0.59 11.15 -28.77
N LEU A 396 0.71 10.86 -28.92
CA LEU A 396 1.65 10.80 -27.81
C LEU A 396 2.97 11.49 -28.16
N ASP A 397 3.51 12.23 -27.21
CA ASP A 397 4.83 12.85 -27.30
C ASP A 397 5.73 12.30 -26.19
N LEU A 398 6.77 11.59 -26.61
CA LEU A 398 7.79 10.97 -25.78
C LEU A 398 9.19 11.58 -26.03
N THR A 399 9.28 12.73 -26.69
CA THR A 399 10.57 13.34 -27.06
C THR A 399 11.45 13.63 -25.84
N GLU A 400 10.84 13.99 -24.71
CA GLU A 400 11.50 14.26 -23.43
C GLU A 400 11.31 13.14 -22.39
N ALA A 401 10.69 12.03 -22.77
CA ALA A 401 10.48 10.88 -21.88
C ALA A 401 11.73 9.99 -21.82
N THR A 402 11.99 9.45 -20.64
CA THR A 402 12.97 8.38 -20.41
C THR A 402 12.38 7.37 -19.45
N GLY A 403 12.86 6.13 -19.47
CA GLY A 403 12.52 5.15 -18.45
C GLY A 403 11.81 3.91 -18.99
N ASP A 404 11.08 3.26 -18.11
CA ASP A 404 10.38 1.99 -18.38
C ASP A 404 8.98 2.29 -18.93
N ILE A 405 8.88 2.28 -20.27
CA ILE A 405 7.69 2.57 -21.06
C ILE A 405 7.51 1.45 -22.09
N THR A 406 6.35 0.81 -22.10
CA THR A 406 5.96 -0.15 -23.13
C THR A 406 4.77 0.40 -23.90
N ILE A 407 4.89 0.48 -25.23
CA ILE A 407 3.82 0.92 -26.13
C ILE A 407 3.42 -0.27 -27.00
N ARG A 408 2.17 -0.71 -26.88
CA ARG A 408 1.59 -1.80 -27.68
C ARG A 408 0.54 -1.23 -28.60
N GLY A 409 0.49 -1.68 -29.85
CA GLY A 409 -0.60 -1.40 -30.79
C GLY A 409 -0.84 0.06 -31.22
N TYR A 410 -0.20 1.06 -30.60
CA TYR A 410 -0.24 2.46 -31.05
C TYR A 410 0.75 2.66 -32.21
N PRO A 411 0.29 3.04 -33.41
CA PRO A 411 1.14 3.28 -34.55
C PRO A 411 2.19 4.36 -34.27
N SER A 412 3.42 4.06 -34.61
CA SER A 412 4.54 4.97 -34.37
C SER A 412 4.40 6.31 -35.11
N ARG A 413 3.65 6.37 -36.22
CA ARG A 413 3.35 7.61 -36.95
C ARG A 413 2.60 8.65 -36.11
N PHE A 414 1.89 8.24 -35.06
CA PHE A 414 1.19 9.13 -34.13
C PHE A 414 2.00 9.44 -32.87
N VAL A 415 3.23 8.92 -32.76
CA VAL A 415 4.09 9.05 -31.59
C VAL A 415 5.33 9.86 -31.93
N ARG A 416 5.46 11.04 -31.30
CA ARG A 416 6.69 11.83 -31.35
C ARG A 416 7.71 11.20 -30.40
N ARG A 417 8.94 10.98 -30.85
CA ARG A 417 9.90 10.09 -30.19
C ARG A 417 11.28 10.72 -30.03
N ASN A 418 12.06 10.17 -29.09
CA ASN A 418 13.46 10.48 -28.91
C ASN A 418 14.31 9.49 -29.74
N PRO A 419 14.96 9.91 -30.84
CA PRO A 419 15.73 8.99 -31.69
C PRO A 419 16.95 8.38 -30.98
N GLY A 420 17.43 9.01 -29.90
CA GLY A 420 18.53 8.46 -29.09
C GLY A 420 18.12 7.24 -28.26
N LEU A 421 16.84 7.14 -27.87
CA LEU A 421 16.35 6.09 -26.97
C LEU A 421 15.29 5.18 -27.61
N HIS A 422 14.65 5.62 -28.69
CA HIS A 422 13.49 4.94 -29.26
C HIS A 422 13.73 4.56 -30.73
N ALA A 423 13.34 3.36 -31.12
CA ALA A 423 13.38 2.91 -32.51
C ALA A 423 12.03 2.30 -32.91
N VAL A 424 11.73 2.33 -34.20
CA VAL A 424 10.53 1.71 -34.75
C VAL A 424 10.91 0.51 -35.58
N VAL A 425 10.15 -0.56 -35.45
CA VAL A 425 10.25 -1.74 -36.32
C VAL A 425 8.87 -1.98 -36.93
N THR A 426 8.81 -1.98 -38.26
CA THR A 426 7.57 -2.26 -38.99
C THR A 426 7.25 -3.75 -38.98
N ALA A 427 5.98 -4.11 -39.19
CA ALA A 427 5.55 -5.50 -39.33
C ALA A 427 6.28 -6.20 -40.49
N GLU A 428 6.53 -5.50 -41.59
CA GLU A 428 7.30 -6.00 -42.73
C GLU A 428 8.75 -6.36 -42.33
N ALA A 429 9.45 -5.45 -41.66
CA ALA A 429 10.81 -5.68 -41.18
C ALA A 429 10.88 -6.79 -40.12
N ALA A 430 9.87 -6.88 -39.25
CA ALA A 430 9.77 -7.96 -38.27
C ALA A 430 9.50 -9.33 -38.93
N ALA A 431 8.71 -9.35 -40.00
CA ALA A 431 8.34 -10.56 -40.75
C ALA A 431 9.51 -11.15 -41.55
N SER A 432 10.45 -10.32 -42.02
CA SER A 432 11.69 -10.81 -42.68
C SER A 432 12.50 -11.74 -41.76
N GLY A 433 12.40 -11.49 -40.45
CA GLY A 433 13.05 -12.28 -39.41
C GLY A 433 14.54 -12.01 -39.23
N GLU A 434 15.11 -11.07 -39.97
CA GLU A 434 16.53 -10.69 -39.87
C GLU A 434 16.92 -10.24 -38.45
N TRP A 435 15.99 -9.57 -37.75
CA TRP A 435 16.16 -9.15 -36.36
C TRP A 435 16.53 -10.28 -35.40
N ARG A 436 16.19 -11.54 -35.74
CA ARG A 436 16.52 -12.72 -34.93
C ARG A 436 18.01 -13.06 -34.96
N THR A 437 18.77 -12.49 -35.90
CA THR A 437 20.23 -12.66 -36.01
C THR A 437 20.99 -11.74 -35.06
N VAL A 438 20.34 -10.68 -34.56
CA VAL A 438 20.92 -9.75 -33.59
C VAL A 438 20.78 -10.33 -32.19
N ASP A 439 21.90 -10.43 -31.45
CA ASP A 439 21.89 -10.91 -30.06
C ASP A 439 21.26 -9.86 -29.13
N PRO A 440 20.10 -10.15 -28.50
CA PRO A 440 19.47 -9.21 -27.58
C PRO A 440 20.21 -9.08 -26.24
N GLY A 441 21.15 -9.98 -25.91
CA GLY A 441 21.71 -10.07 -24.56
C GLY A 441 20.60 -10.24 -23.52
N ARG A 442 20.50 -9.30 -22.57
CA ARG A 442 19.42 -9.25 -21.57
C ARG A 442 18.32 -8.24 -21.88
N SER A 443 18.32 -7.66 -23.09
CA SER A 443 17.31 -6.69 -23.49
C SER A 443 15.91 -7.30 -23.51
N ALA A 444 14.96 -6.62 -22.87
CA ALA A 444 13.55 -6.99 -22.89
C ALA A 444 12.85 -6.59 -24.20
N LEU A 445 13.47 -5.72 -25.02
CA LEU A 445 12.88 -5.18 -26.26
C LEU A 445 12.57 -6.26 -27.30
N ARG A 446 13.28 -7.39 -27.26
CA ARG A 446 12.96 -8.57 -28.08
C ARG A 446 11.53 -9.08 -27.86
N VAL A 447 10.96 -8.90 -26.67
CA VAL A 447 9.58 -9.31 -26.39
C VAL A 447 8.60 -8.52 -27.24
N ALA A 448 8.80 -7.21 -27.40
CA ALA A 448 7.95 -6.36 -28.24
C ALA A 448 7.98 -6.78 -29.74
N LEU A 449 9.13 -7.22 -30.24
CA LEU A 449 9.24 -7.79 -31.60
C LEU A 449 8.50 -9.13 -31.74
N LEU A 450 8.56 -9.97 -30.71
CA LEU A 450 7.80 -11.23 -30.69
C LEU A 450 6.29 -10.98 -30.62
N GLU A 451 5.86 -9.94 -29.89
CA GLU A 451 4.46 -9.48 -29.86
C GLU A 451 4.06 -8.98 -31.24
N LEU A 452 4.83 -8.08 -31.87
CA LEU A 452 4.56 -7.57 -33.22
C LEU A 452 4.34 -8.69 -34.25
N VAL A 453 5.17 -9.74 -34.25
CA VAL A 453 5.03 -10.89 -35.18
C VAL A 453 3.74 -11.69 -34.96
N ARG A 454 3.13 -11.62 -33.78
CA ARG A 454 1.91 -12.35 -33.42
C ARG A 454 0.64 -11.50 -33.52
N SER A 455 0.80 -10.20 -33.67
CA SER A 455 -0.27 -9.21 -33.71
C SER A 455 -0.60 -8.81 -35.15
N ASP A 456 -1.65 -8.01 -35.31
CA ASP A 456 -2.05 -7.33 -36.55
C ASP A 456 -1.54 -5.88 -36.62
N TRP A 457 -0.58 -5.51 -35.76
CA TRP A 457 -0.03 -4.17 -35.70
C TRP A 457 0.86 -3.88 -36.91
N GLU A 458 0.83 -2.64 -37.38
CA GLU A 458 1.67 -2.20 -38.50
C GLU A 458 3.14 -1.98 -38.12
N ASP A 459 3.40 -1.64 -36.86
CA ASP A 459 4.72 -1.40 -36.30
C ASP A 459 4.73 -1.57 -34.77
N VAL A 460 5.93 -1.46 -34.20
CA VAL A 460 6.12 -1.36 -32.75
C VAL A 460 7.20 -0.33 -32.44
N LEU A 461 6.95 0.46 -31.38
CA LEU A 461 7.94 1.38 -30.82
C LEU A 461 8.74 0.66 -29.72
N LEU A 462 10.03 0.51 -29.94
CA LEU A 462 10.98 0.03 -28.95
C LEU A 462 11.53 1.21 -28.14
N VAL A 463 11.47 1.15 -26.81
CA VAL A 463 11.93 2.21 -25.90
C VAL A 463 12.99 1.67 -24.95
N ALA A 464 14.24 2.09 -25.11
CA ALA A 464 15.30 1.73 -24.18
C ALA A 464 15.17 2.51 -22.86
N ASP A 465 15.30 1.82 -21.71
CA ASP A 465 15.37 2.46 -20.40
C ASP A 465 16.84 2.77 -20.03
N PRO A 466 17.32 4.03 -20.16
CA PRO A 466 18.70 4.37 -19.80
C PRO A 466 18.98 4.29 -18.30
N HIS A 467 17.95 4.10 -17.46
CA HIS A 467 18.06 3.96 -16.01
C HIS A 467 17.87 2.52 -15.53
N GLY A 468 17.60 1.59 -16.44
CA GLY A 468 17.32 0.20 -16.17
C GLY A 468 18.60 -0.59 -15.91
N VAL A 469 18.47 -1.77 -15.29
CA VAL A 469 19.59 -2.70 -15.06
C VAL A 469 20.16 -3.29 -16.36
N HIS A 470 19.48 -3.11 -17.49
CA HIS A 470 19.84 -3.61 -18.81
C HIS A 470 20.01 -2.48 -19.85
N ALA A 471 20.22 -1.24 -19.40
CA ALA A 471 20.33 -0.06 -20.26
C ALA A 471 21.35 -0.22 -21.40
N GLU A 472 22.53 -0.77 -21.11
CA GLU A 472 23.57 -1.00 -22.12
C GLU A 472 23.14 -2.03 -23.17
N ASP A 473 22.47 -3.10 -22.76
CA ASP A 473 21.96 -4.14 -23.67
C ASP A 473 20.83 -3.59 -24.55
N ASP A 474 19.90 -2.79 -23.98
CA ASP A 474 18.82 -2.17 -24.73
C ASP A 474 19.35 -1.21 -25.80
N LEU A 475 20.27 -0.31 -25.43
CA LEU A 475 20.85 0.65 -26.38
C LEU A 475 21.68 -0.03 -27.47
N ARG A 476 22.48 -1.05 -27.11
CA ARG A 476 23.22 -1.86 -28.09
C ARG A 476 22.26 -2.55 -29.04
N TYR A 477 21.22 -3.19 -28.52
CA TYR A 477 20.24 -3.91 -29.34
C TYR A 477 19.53 -2.97 -30.33
N LEU A 478 19.12 -1.78 -29.89
CA LEU A 478 18.56 -0.77 -30.79
C LEU A 478 19.53 -0.33 -31.88
N HIS A 479 20.80 -0.10 -31.51
CA HIS A 479 21.84 0.27 -32.47
C HIS A 479 22.04 -0.80 -33.55
N ASP A 480 22.14 -2.07 -33.14
CA ASP A 480 22.41 -3.17 -34.06
C ASP A 480 21.22 -3.46 -34.98
N LEU A 481 19.99 -3.32 -34.48
CA LEU A 481 18.78 -3.39 -35.32
C LEU A 481 18.75 -2.29 -36.39
N ARG A 482 19.19 -1.07 -36.05
CA ARG A 482 19.29 0.04 -37.01
C ARG A 482 20.40 -0.18 -38.03
N ALA A 483 21.56 -0.67 -37.58
CA ALA A 483 22.68 -0.99 -38.47
C ALA A 483 22.30 -2.08 -39.49
N LEU A 484 21.42 -3.00 -39.10
CA LEU A 484 20.86 -4.03 -39.98
C LEU A 484 19.74 -3.51 -40.91
N GLY A 485 19.27 -2.28 -40.71
CA GLY A 485 18.15 -1.71 -41.48
C GLY A 485 16.77 -2.23 -41.07
N VAL A 486 16.67 -3.00 -39.98
CA VAL A 486 15.41 -3.52 -39.44
C VAL A 486 14.63 -2.42 -38.70
N ALA A 487 15.35 -1.52 -38.02
CA ALA A 487 14.77 -0.47 -37.21
C ALA A 487 15.10 0.93 -37.75
N SER A 488 14.16 1.87 -37.64
CA SER A 488 14.32 3.27 -38.02
C SER A 488 14.31 4.21 -36.81
N THR A 489 14.83 5.43 -37.01
CA THR A 489 14.64 6.55 -36.07
C THR A 489 13.33 7.29 -36.33
N ASP A 490 12.83 7.21 -37.57
CA ASP A 490 11.66 7.92 -38.11
C ASP A 490 10.52 6.98 -38.52
#